data_AF-A0A833STP1-F1
#
_entry.id   AF-A0A833STP1-F1
#
_cell.length_a   1.000
_cell.length_b   1.000
_cell.length_c   1.000
_cell.angle_alpha   90.00
_cell.angle_beta   90.00
_cell.angle_gamma   90.00
#
_symmetry.space_group_name_H-M   'P 1'
#
loop_
_entity.id
_entity.type
_entity.pdbx_description
1 polymer ?
#
loop_
_entity_poly.entity_id
_entity_poly.type
_entity_poly.pdbx_seq_one_letter_code
_entity_poly.pdbx_strand_id
1 'polypeptide(L)'
;MEQLDRDEVKRRLIGVCKELMVLVHGSYGPLGRVQLLQANAQCPDALTATSVAERYFANLNTGDCPIANAYLHILKSKIRNHADSGLFLAGLSSSLQLELQEGSLEHIPHRVVSRGLQLALDWSLQYLEDPRCPLRVAVDWSSATSISAVLRGIVSSKSITGLDEKTLESVVIPLIIQAFVSVFGYVVEHPSETVPVQLLFAPGQASIAKSEVWKQTVLLDLPWPARGRLQGAKRSLLSPPICDVCVALFNITIEPLIEFEEDDANNNTSVNHTDSMGAFRLQALRQVGERLERLGATAVLSQKIIPKYLQTYLAAKGIFTLDRLSAAYIRSVQMLSGATILSDWRIDDSIVSSSLGFLSLITTQTLGNKQFIRLHCEAPAADSDNAHPVTTLAITAPDRFAYDELSHVITTSLKVLASLIDTPDVVAGAGCMEIHLAALLRDRAKQLRVPSPVTTSSSTQIDSKAARILHQLSQTIATFADRLEDMAGRLCESHASSTDRAAMIEQLRGANSESLLETTMLPGQDILSTHKLFGWDPRKNSVMQVLSYTIRSDEDKVIDDARILDTLQSKKDALVLAIESVSSLARIASVVRVP
;
A
#
# COMPACT_ATOMS: atom_id res chain seq x y z
N MET A 1 9.40 28.37 28.54
CA MET A 1 9.46 26.89 28.48
C MET A 1 8.65 26.36 29.63
N GLU A 2 7.48 25.80 29.34
CA GLU A 2 6.61 25.22 30.35
C GLU A 2 6.85 23.70 30.34
N GLN A 3 7.33 23.16 31.46
CA GLN A 3 7.47 21.73 31.63
C GLN A 3 6.07 21.17 31.87
N LEU A 4 5.59 20.33 30.95
CA LEU A 4 4.28 19.70 31.08
C LEU A 4 4.28 18.75 32.28
N ASP A 5 3.20 18.78 33.06
CA ASP A 5 3.00 17.85 34.16
C ASP A 5 3.01 16.40 33.66
N ARG A 6 3.73 15.52 34.35
CA ARG A 6 3.91 14.13 33.95
C ARG A 6 2.57 13.38 33.93
N ASP A 7 1.68 13.69 34.88
CA ASP A 7 0.37 13.05 34.97
C ASP A 7 -0.58 13.56 33.89
N GLU A 8 -0.48 14.84 33.49
CA GLU A 8 -1.18 15.36 32.32
C GLU A 8 -0.74 14.67 31.02
N VAL A 9 0.57 14.53 30.81
CA VAL A 9 1.12 13.87 29.62
C VAL A 9 0.70 12.40 29.57
N LYS A 10 0.76 11.70 30.71
CA LYS A 10 0.27 10.32 30.85
C LYS A 10 -1.21 10.21 30.48
N ARG A 11 -2.07 11.08 31.05
CA ARG A 11 -3.52 11.08 30.74
C ARG A 11 -3.80 11.35 29.26
N ARG A 12 -3.10 12.29 28.64
CA ARG A 12 -3.25 12.60 27.21
C ARG A 12 -2.83 11.42 26.32
N LEU A 13 -1.71 10.76 26.64
CA LEU A 13 -1.25 9.59 25.90
C LEU A 13 -2.22 8.41 26.03
N ILE A 14 -2.74 8.15 27.23
CA ILE A 14 -3.79 7.14 27.45
C ILE A 14 -5.03 7.47 26.62
N GLY A 15 -5.47 8.74 26.62
CA GLY A 15 -6.62 9.19 25.83
C GLY A 15 -6.45 8.88 24.34
N VAL A 16 -5.31 9.27 23.76
CA VAL A 16 -5.01 9.00 22.34
C VAL A 16 -4.92 7.50 22.06
N CYS A 17 -4.31 6.70 22.94
CA CYS A 17 -4.28 5.25 22.76
C CYS A 17 -5.68 4.64 22.81
N LYS A 18 -6.57 5.09 23.70
CA LYS A 18 -7.97 4.64 23.76
C LYS A 18 -8.72 5.00 22.49
N GLU A 19 -8.56 6.22 21.98
CA GLU A 19 -9.18 6.66 20.72
C GLU A 19 -8.71 5.81 19.53
N LEU A 20 -7.40 5.57 19.42
CA LEU A 20 -6.83 4.67 18.41
C LEU A 20 -7.37 3.25 18.54
N MET A 21 -7.54 2.74 19.77
CA MET A 21 -8.08 1.40 20.00
C MET A 21 -9.55 1.29 19.61
N VAL A 22 -10.36 2.32 19.86
CA VAL A 22 -11.76 2.39 19.40
C VAL A 22 -11.81 2.37 17.87
N LEU A 23 -10.91 3.11 17.23
CA LEU A 23 -10.81 3.08 15.78
C LEU A 23 -10.42 1.73 15.23
N VAL A 24 -9.33 1.14 15.75
CA VAL A 24 -8.84 -0.15 15.27
C VAL A 24 -9.95 -1.16 15.44
N HIS A 25 -10.60 -1.19 16.61
CA HIS A 25 -11.77 -2.03 16.86
C HIS A 25 -12.92 -1.79 15.87
N GLY A 26 -13.14 -0.54 15.50
CA GLY A 26 -14.15 -0.14 14.53
C GLY A 26 -13.86 -0.60 13.12
N SER A 27 -12.59 -0.74 12.69
CA SER A 27 -12.20 -0.96 11.28
C SER A 27 -11.37 -2.22 11.02
N TYR A 28 -11.08 -3.03 12.04
CA TYR A 28 -10.25 -4.23 11.91
C TYR A 28 -11.02 -5.40 11.31
N GLY A 29 -10.38 -6.11 10.37
CA GLY A 29 -10.90 -7.33 9.75
C GLY A 29 -12.11 -7.12 8.83
N PRO A 30 -12.68 -8.23 8.30
CA PRO A 30 -13.74 -8.19 7.28
C PRO A 30 -15.06 -7.54 7.71
N LEU A 31 -15.36 -7.53 9.01
CA LEU A 31 -16.55 -6.87 9.58
C LEU A 31 -16.26 -5.44 10.07
N GLY A 32 -15.03 -4.97 9.88
CA GLY A 32 -14.64 -3.61 10.19
C GLY A 32 -15.51 -2.62 9.42
N ARG A 33 -15.86 -1.51 10.05
CA ARG A 33 -16.60 -0.40 9.48
C ARG A 33 -15.66 0.63 8.88
N VAL A 34 -16.19 1.32 7.90
CA VAL A 34 -15.55 2.46 7.26
C VAL A 34 -15.66 3.66 8.17
N GLN A 35 -14.57 4.42 8.27
CA GLN A 35 -14.58 5.70 8.94
C GLN A 35 -14.63 6.83 7.93
N LEU A 36 -15.50 7.81 8.19
CA LEU A 36 -15.56 9.04 7.43
C LEU A 36 -14.66 10.07 8.12
N LEU A 37 -13.60 10.47 7.45
CA LEU A 37 -12.62 11.41 7.95
C LEU A 37 -12.82 12.75 7.27
N GLN A 38 -12.92 13.80 8.07
CA GLN A 38 -12.91 15.17 7.61
C GLN A 38 -11.57 15.79 8.02
N ALA A 39 -10.65 15.96 7.08
CA ALA A 39 -9.30 16.45 7.37
C ALA A 39 -9.28 17.90 7.87
N ASN A 40 -10.23 18.72 7.39
CA ASN A 40 -10.37 20.11 7.81
C ASN A 40 -11.85 20.41 8.10
N ALA A 41 -12.13 20.81 9.35
CA ALA A 41 -13.47 21.22 9.78
C ALA A 41 -14.04 22.39 8.95
N GLN A 42 -13.17 23.23 8.38
CA GLN A 42 -13.55 24.37 7.54
C GLN A 42 -13.88 23.96 6.09
N CYS A 43 -13.53 22.74 5.66
CA CYS A 43 -13.79 22.22 4.32
C CYS A 43 -14.72 21.00 4.42
N PRO A 44 -16.05 21.20 4.48
CA PRO A 44 -17.01 20.09 4.61
C PRO A 44 -16.98 19.12 3.42
N ASP A 45 -16.53 19.56 2.25
CA ASP A 45 -16.47 18.74 1.03
C ASP A 45 -15.23 17.84 0.95
N ALA A 46 -14.21 18.08 1.80
CA ALA A 46 -12.96 17.32 1.82
C ALA A 46 -13.06 16.10 2.74
N LEU A 47 -13.95 15.16 2.37
CA LEU A 47 -14.17 13.93 3.09
C LEU A 47 -13.30 12.80 2.53
N THR A 48 -12.87 11.89 3.40
CA THR A 48 -12.22 10.63 3.01
C THR A 48 -12.90 9.50 3.78
N ALA A 49 -13.58 8.61 3.07
CA ALA A 49 -14.11 7.39 3.67
C ALA A 49 -13.08 6.27 3.51
N THR A 50 -12.63 5.67 4.62
CA THR A 50 -11.61 4.62 4.58
C THR A 50 -11.67 3.66 5.77
N SER A 51 -11.25 2.42 5.51
CA SER A 51 -10.95 1.33 6.44
C SER A 51 -9.46 0.95 6.41
N VAL A 52 -8.64 1.73 5.70
CA VAL A 52 -7.21 1.49 5.51
C VAL A 52 -6.41 2.38 6.44
N ALA A 53 -5.49 1.77 7.19
CA ALA A 53 -4.64 2.48 8.16
C ALA A 53 -3.86 3.63 7.52
N GLU A 54 -3.18 3.41 6.39
CA GLU A 54 -2.36 4.44 5.75
C GLU A 54 -3.16 5.72 5.46
N ARG A 55 -4.34 5.58 4.84
CA ARG A 55 -5.24 6.69 4.54
C ARG A 55 -5.77 7.36 5.79
N TYR A 56 -6.04 6.59 6.85
CA TYR A 56 -6.43 7.15 8.14
C TYR A 56 -5.34 8.01 8.76
N PHE A 57 -4.13 7.45 8.95
CA PHE A 57 -3.00 8.16 9.56
C PHE A 57 -2.48 9.31 8.68
N ALA A 58 -2.69 9.27 7.36
CA ALA A 58 -2.39 10.38 6.45
C ALA A 58 -3.20 11.64 6.81
N ASN A 59 -4.49 11.47 7.15
CA ASN A 59 -5.44 12.55 7.43
C ASN A 59 -5.55 12.92 8.93
N LEU A 60 -4.87 12.18 9.80
CA LEU A 60 -4.90 12.45 11.23
C LEU A 60 -4.08 13.70 11.57
N ASN A 61 -4.74 14.69 12.16
CA ASN A 61 -4.09 15.87 12.72
C ASN A 61 -3.61 15.59 14.15
N THR A 62 -2.38 16.00 14.42
CA THR A 62 -1.72 15.85 15.72
C THR A 62 -2.17 16.98 16.65
N GLY A 63 -2.69 16.63 17.83
CA GLY A 63 -3.24 17.57 18.82
C GLY A 63 -2.17 18.34 19.62
N ASP A 64 -2.53 18.87 20.79
CA ASP A 64 -1.65 19.78 21.56
C ASP A 64 -0.57 19.08 22.41
N CYS A 65 -0.51 17.75 22.44
CA CYS A 65 0.42 17.00 23.29
C CYS A 65 1.64 16.48 22.51
N PRO A 66 2.88 16.97 22.78
CA PRO A 66 4.06 16.59 21.99
C PRO A 66 4.38 15.09 22.01
N ILE A 67 4.19 14.39 23.13
CA ILE A 67 4.42 12.93 23.21
C ILE A 67 3.39 12.15 22.40
N ALA A 68 2.12 12.54 22.47
CA ALA A 68 1.08 11.91 21.66
C ALA A 68 1.35 12.16 20.16
N ASN A 69 1.81 13.37 19.80
CA ASN A 69 2.18 13.69 18.43
C ASN A 69 3.39 12.89 17.97
N ALA A 70 4.42 12.75 18.79
CA ALA A 70 5.57 11.91 18.50
C ALA A 70 5.14 10.46 18.26
N TYR A 71 4.25 9.92 19.11
CA TYR A 71 3.69 8.59 18.93
C TYR A 71 2.94 8.43 17.59
N LEU A 72 2.04 9.36 17.30
CA LEU A 72 1.26 9.37 16.07
C LEU A 72 2.13 9.55 14.83
N HIS A 73 3.18 10.37 14.90
CA HIS A 73 4.17 10.52 13.81
C HIS A 73 4.99 9.25 13.59
N ILE A 74 5.41 8.57 14.67
CA ILE A 74 6.09 7.28 14.59
C ILE A 74 5.18 6.27 13.89
N LEU A 75 3.92 6.14 14.32
CA LEU A 75 2.95 5.26 13.68
C LEU A 75 2.69 5.64 12.22
N LYS A 76 2.45 6.92 11.93
CA LYS A 76 2.22 7.43 10.56
C LYS A 76 3.37 7.11 9.62
N SER A 77 4.61 7.36 10.05
CA SER A 77 5.81 7.06 9.26
C SER A 77 5.97 5.57 9.03
N LYS A 78 5.74 4.75 10.06
CA LYS A 78 5.90 3.29 9.99
C LYS A 78 4.83 2.64 9.13
N ILE A 79 3.57 3.06 9.26
CA ILE A 79 2.45 2.55 8.47
C ILE A 79 2.60 2.93 6.99
N ARG A 80 3.09 4.14 6.66
CA ARG A 80 3.31 4.53 5.26
C ARG A 80 4.29 3.60 4.51
N ASN A 81 5.25 3.04 5.24
CA ASN A 81 6.26 2.16 4.65
C ASN A 81 5.82 0.68 4.60
N HIS A 82 4.74 0.31 5.30
CA HIS A 82 4.25 -1.07 5.38
C HIS A 82 2.79 -1.10 4.93
N ALA A 83 2.60 -1.45 3.65
CA ALA A 83 1.31 -1.30 2.97
C ALA A 83 0.22 -2.22 3.52
N ASP A 84 0.60 -3.35 4.13
CA ASP A 84 -0.30 -4.33 4.73
C ASP A 84 -0.05 -4.42 6.25
N SER A 85 -1.01 -4.86 7.05
CA SER A 85 -0.93 -4.93 8.53
C SER A 85 -0.90 -3.59 9.33
N GLY A 86 -1.15 -2.43 8.71
CA GLY A 86 -1.08 -1.14 9.42
C GLY A 86 -2.05 -0.99 10.62
N LEU A 87 -3.27 -1.56 10.55
CA LEU A 87 -4.20 -1.57 11.69
C LEU A 87 -3.76 -2.55 12.78
N PHE A 88 -3.13 -3.66 12.41
CA PHE A 88 -2.55 -4.62 13.35
C PHE A 88 -1.43 -3.97 14.16
N LEU A 89 -0.51 -3.27 13.47
CA LEU A 89 0.54 -2.45 14.09
C LEU A 89 -0.04 -1.41 15.05
N ALA A 90 -1.00 -0.60 14.58
CA ALA A 90 -1.61 0.46 15.40
C ALA A 90 -2.33 -0.09 16.65
N GLY A 91 -3.06 -1.19 16.49
CA GLY A 91 -3.77 -1.86 17.58
C GLY A 91 -2.83 -2.48 18.60
N LEU A 92 -1.85 -3.27 18.14
CA LEU A 92 -0.88 -3.92 19.02
C LEU A 92 -0.07 -2.88 19.79
N SER A 93 0.47 -1.86 19.09
CA SER A 93 1.23 -0.78 19.72
C SER A 93 0.41 0.00 20.75
N SER A 94 -0.83 0.36 20.44
CA SER A 94 -1.68 1.14 21.35
C SER A 94 -2.14 0.33 22.55
N SER A 95 -2.44 -0.96 22.36
CA SER A 95 -2.81 -1.87 23.44
C SER A 95 -1.66 -2.10 24.43
N LEU A 96 -0.42 -2.21 23.94
CA LEU A 96 0.77 -2.32 24.77
C LEU A 96 1.04 -1.01 25.51
N GLN A 97 0.88 0.13 24.82
CA GLN A 97 1.04 1.43 25.47
C GLN A 97 0.06 1.61 26.63
N LEU A 98 -1.19 1.14 26.51
CA LEU A 98 -2.15 1.15 27.61
C LEU A 98 -1.70 0.28 28.78
N GLU A 99 -1.21 -0.93 28.52
CA GLU A 99 -0.69 -1.83 29.57
C GLU A 99 0.51 -1.24 30.32
N LEU A 100 1.36 -0.47 29.63
CA LEU A 100 2.49 0.24 30.24
C LEU A 100 2.06 1.44 31.11
N GLN A 101 0.96 2.10 30.77
CA GLN A 101 0.56 3.34 31.45
C GLN A 101 -0.46 3.09 32.59
N GLU A 102 -1.46 2.23 32.39
CA GLU A 102 -2.55 2.02 33.35
C GLU A 102 -2.91 0.54 33.58
N GLY A 103 -2.13 -0.39 33.02
CA GLY A 103 -2.41 -1.82 33.09
C GLY A 103 -1.41 -2.61 33.93
N SER A 104 -1.26 -3.88 33.58
CA SER A 104 -0.50 -4.87 34.34
C SER A 104 1.00 -4.57 34.41
N LEU A 105 1.51 -3.73 33.51
CA LEU A 105 2.92 -3.40 33.38
C LEU A 105 3.28 -2.05 34.02
N GLU A 106 2.31 -1.29 34.54
CA GLU A 106 2.52 0.04 35.13
C GLU A 106 3.56 0.02 36.27
N HIS A 107 3.55 -1.02 37.09
CA HIS A 107 4.41 -1.13 38.27
C HIS A 107 5.77 -1.77 37.99
N ILE A 108 6.00 -2.23 36.76
CA ILE A 108 7.23 -2.90 36.35
C ILE A 108 8.22 -1.84 35.83
N PRO A 109 9.50 -1.85 36.26
CA PRO A 109 10.48 -0.91 35.74
C PRO A 109 10.60 -0.99 34.21
N HIS A 110 10.57 0.16 33.52
CA HIS A 110 10.61 0.22 32.04
C HIS A 110 11.75 -0.58 31.40
N ARG A 111 12.92 -0.66 32.05
CA ARG A 111 14.05 -1.48 31.57
C ARG A 111 13.69 -2.97 31.51
N VAL A 112 12.95 -3.49 32.50
CA VAL A 112 12.50 -4.88 32.56
C VAL A 112 11.41 -5.12 31.52
N VAL A 113 10.45 -4.20 31.39
CA VAL A 113 9.41 -4.26 30.35
C VAL A 113 10.03 -4.30 28.95
N SER A 114 10.93 -3.36 28.65
CA SER A 114 11.62 -3.31 27.35
C SER A 114 12.40 -4.59 27.06
N ARG A 115 13.07 -5.17 28.07
CA ARG A 115 13.78 -6.45 27.89
C ARG A 115 12.81 -7.61 27.69
N GLY A 116 11.69 -7.64 28.40
CA GLY A 116 10.65 -8.67 28.25
C GLY A 116 9.99 -8.64 26.87
N LEU A 117 9.66 -7.44 26.38
CA LEU A 117 9.12 -7.25 25.03
C LEU A 117 10.15 -7.65 23.96
N GLN A 118 11.43 -7.30 24.13
CA GLN A 118 12.47 -7.73 23.20
C GLN A 118 12.62 -9.25 23.17
N LEU A 119 12.61 -9.93 24.33
CA LEU A 119 12.65 -11.39 24.37
C LEU A 119 11.43 -12.02 23.68
N ALA A 120 10.24 -11.46 23.90
CA ALA A 120 9.04 -11.91 23.20
C ALA A 120 9.14 -11.74 21.69
N LEU A 121 9.70 -10.61 21.22
CA LEU A 121 9.97 -10.37 19.80
C LEU A 121 10.96 -11.37 19.24
N ASP A 122 12.12 -11.53 19.88
CA ASP A 122 13.19 -12.42 19.43
C ASP A 122 12.67 -13.86 19.29
N TRP A 123 11.90 -14.35 20.26
CA TRP A 123 11.30 -15.69 20.17
C TRP A 123 10.22 -15.80 19.09
N SER A 124 9.43 -14.76 18.89
CA SER A 124 8.40 -14.74 17.84
C SER A 124 9.04 -14.76 16.45
N LEU A 125 10.08 -13.95 16.23
CA LEU A 125 10.82 -13.91 14.97
C LEU A 125 11.57 -15.21 14.71
N GLN A 126 12.29 -15.75 15.70
CA GLN A 126 12.95 -17.04 15.59
C GLN A 126 11.98 -18.16 15.21
N TYR A 127 10.80 -18.16 15.81
CA TYR A 127 9.77 -19.14 15.48
C TYR A 127 9.22 -18.97 14.06
N LEU A 128 8.96 -17.73 13.61
CA LEU A 128 8.46 -17.48 12.26
C LEU A 128 9.52 -17.67 11.16
N GLU A 129 10.79 -17.50 11.50
CA GLU A 129 11.93 -17.69 10.59
C GLU A 129 12.39 -19.15 10.50
N ASP A 130 12.01 -20.02 11.45
CA ASP A 130 12.28 -21.46 11.35
C ASP A 130 11.50 -22.05 10.16
N PRO A 131 12.15 -22.70 9.17
CA PRO A 131 11.47 -23.36 8.06
C PRO A 131 10.44 -24.40 8.51
N ARG A 132 10.64 -25.00 9.68
CA ARG A 132 9.74 -26.00 10.28
C ARG A 132 8.51 -25.37 10.95
N CYS A 133 8.45 -24.05 11.05
CA CYS A 133 7.30 -23.34 11.62
C CYS A 133 6.01 -23.75 10.93
N PRO A 134 5.01 -24.34 11.61
CA PRO A 134 3.82 -24.86 10.94
C PRO A 134 3.02 -23.76 10.21
N LEU A 135 3.14 -22.50 10.65
CA LEU A 135 2.45 -21.36 10.06
C LEU A 135 3.04 -20.92 8.71
N ARG A 136 4.34 -21.12 8.50
CA ARG A 136 5.09 -20.58 7.35
C ARG A 136 5.06 -21.56 6.20
N VAL A 137 4.64 -21.07 5.04
CA VAL A 137 4.70 -21.79 3.75
C VAL A 137 5.10 -20.79 2.65
N ALA A 138 5.79 -21.27 1.60
CA ALA A 138 6.09 -20.46 0.43
C ALA A 138 4.93 -20.48 -0.59
N VAL A 139 4.64 -19.34 -1.21
CA VAL A 139 3.64 -19.24 -2.28
C VAL A 139 4.14 -19.94 -3.54
N ASP A 140 3.35 -20.88 -4.04
CA ASP A 140 3.53 -21.43 -5.37
C ASP A 140 2.86 -20.54 -6.43
N TRP A 141 3.67 -19.90 -7.27
CA TRP A 141 3.22 -19.07 -8.39
C TRP A 141 2.50 -19.85 -9.50
N SER A 142 2.64 -21.18 -9.52
CA SER A 142 1.90 -22.07 -10.42
C SER A 142 0.46 -22.27 -9.97
N SER A 143 0.16 -22.02 -8.69
CA SER A 143 -1.15 -22.25 -8.09
C SER A 143 -1.93 -20.95 -7.93
N ALA A 144 -3.04 -20.84 -8.68
CA ALA A 144 -3.96 -19.72 -8.54
C ALA A 144 -4.62 -19.66 -7.15
N THR A 145 -4.70 -20.78 -6.40
CA THR A 145 -5.33 -20.83 -5.08
C THR A 145 -4.51 -20.06 -4.05
N SER A 146 -3.19 -20.24 -4.03
CA SER A 146 -2.26 -19.54 -3.13
C SER A 146 -2.30 -18.04 -3.36
N ILE A 147 -2.19 -17.60 -4.61
CA ILE A 147 -2.24 -16.18 -4.98
C ILE A 147 -3.59 -15.57 -4.62
N SER A 148 -4.69 -16.28 -4.93
CA SER A 148 -6.03 -15.82 -4.59
C SER A 148 -6.24 -15.75 -3.07
N ALA A 149 -5.63 -16.64 -2.28
CA ALA A 149 -5.73 -16.62 -0.83
C ALA A 149 -5.03 -15.41 -0.18
N VAL A 150 -3.86 -15.01 -0.72
CA VAL A 150 -3.18 -13.76 -0.32
C VAL A 150 -4.05 -12.55 -0.67
N LEU A 151 -4.52 -12.47 -1.91
CA LEU A 151 -5.37 -11.37 -2.37
C LEU A 151 -6.68 -11.28 -1.56
N ARG A 152 -7.27 -12.43 -1.22
CA ARG A 152 -8.45 -12.52 -0.37
C ARG A 152 -8.17 -11.98 1.02
N GLY A 153 -7.02 -12.30 1.63
CA GLY A 153 -6.62 -11.74 2.93
C GLY A 153 -6.60 -10.21 2.95
N ILE A 154 -6.05 -9.60 1.91
CA ILE A 154 -5.97 -8.15 1.77
C ILE A 154 -7.35 -7.54 1.51
N VAL A 155 -8.04 -7.98 0.45
CA VAL A 155 -9.26 -7.32 -0.04
C VAL A 155 -10.45 -7.57 0.89
N SER A 156 -10.61 -8.80 1.41
CA SER A 156 -11.75 -9.13 2.27
C SER A 156 -11.75 -8.37 3.60
N SER A 157 -10.59 -7.88 4.04
CA SER A 157 -10.45 -7.07 5.26
C SER A 157 -10.99 -5.63 5.12
N LYS A 158 -11.48 -5.23 3.93
CA LYS A 158 -11.86 -3.84 3.61
C LYS A 158 -13.33 -3.73 3.17
N SER A 159 -14.16 -3.20 4.07
CA SER A 159 -15.63 -3.26 3.96
C SER A 159 -16.30 -2.22 3.07
N ILE A 160 -15.64 -1.08 2.78
CA ILE A 160 -16.27 0.03 2.02
C ILE A 160 -16.65 -0.34 0.59
N THR A 161 -16.07 -1.41 0.08
CA THR A 161 -16.32 -1.83 -1.30
C THR A 161 -17.73 -2.38 -1.49
N GLY A 162 -18.46 -2.70 -0.41
CA GLY A 162 -19.78 -3.34 -0.49
C GLY A 162 -19.75 -4.64 -1.31
N LEU A 163 -18.56 -5.23 -1.44
CA LEU A 163 -18.33 -6.37 -2.32
C LEU A 163 -18.92 -7.62 -1.67
N ASP A 164 -19.94 -8.16 -2.32
CA ASP A 164 -20.34 -9.53 -2.09
C ASP A 164 -19.14 -10.46 -2.31
N GLU A 165 -19.02 -11.52 -1.50
CA GLU A 165 -17.97 -12.54 -1.64
C GLU A 165 -17.91 -13.08 -3.08
N LYS A 166 -19.07 -13.22 -3.73
CA LYS A 166 -19.17 -13.63 -5.12
C LYS A 166 -18.47 -12.65 -6.07
N THR A 167 -18.66 -11.34 -5.90
CA THR A 167 -18.05 -10.31 -6.75
C THR A 167 -16.54 -10.22 -6.48
N LEU A 168 -16.12 -10.40 -5.23
CA LEU A 168 -14.72 -10.47 -4.88
C LEU A 168 -13.99 -11.61 -5.63
N GLU A 169 -14.53 -12.82 -5.55
CA GLU A 169 -13.93 -14.02 -6.15
C GLU A 169 -14.04 -14.04 -7.67
N SER A 170 -15.18 -13.62 -8.24
CA SER A 170 -15.42 -13.74 -9.69
C SER A 170 -14.89 -12.56 -10.50
N VAL A 171 -14.70 -11.39 -9.88
CA VAL A 171 -14.34 -10.16 -10.59
C VAL A 171 -13.06 -9.56 -10.05
N VAL A 172 -13.00 -9.17 -8.78
CA VAL A 172 -11.90 -8.34 -8.26
C VAL A 172 -10.57 -9.10 -8.21
N ILE A 173 -10.55 -10.32 -7.65
CA ILE A 173 -9.34 -11.13 -7.60
C ILE A 173 -8.82 -11.45 -9.01
N PRO A 174 -9.64 -11.99 -9.94
CA PRO A 174 -9.21 -12.21 -11.32
C PRO A 174 -8.72 -10.95 -12.03
N LEU A 175 -9.35 -9.79 -11.78
CA LEU A 175 -8.97 -8.51 -12.37
C LEU A 175 -7.58 -8.06 -11.90
N ILE A 176 -7.27 -8.20 -10.60
CA ILE A 176 -5.94 -7.91 -10.05
C ILE A 176 -4.89 -8.86 -10.65
N ILE A 177 -5.17 -10.16 -10.67
CA ILE A 177 -4.25 -11.17 -11.23
C ILE A 177 -3.99 -10.89 -12.73
N GLN A 178 -5.05 -10.64 -13.52
CA GLN A 178 -4.92 -10.37 -14.95
C GLN A 178 -4.09 -9.11 -15.22
N ALA A 179 -4.27 -8.05 -14.42
CA ALA A 179 -3.45 -6.86 -14.52
C ALA A 179 -1.99 -7.13 -14.14
N PHE A 180 -1.75 -7.82 -13.03
CA PHE A 180 -0.40 -8.14 -12.58
C PHE A 180 0.35 -9.00 -13.60
N VAL A 181 -0.27 -10.08 -14.09
CA VAL A 181 0.31 -10.97 -15.11
C VAL A 181 0.65 -10.20 -16.39
N SER A 182 -0.17 -9.23 -16.80
CA SER A 182 0.09 -8.43 -18.01
C SER A 182 1.33 -7.53 -17.92
N VAL A 183 1.83 -7.27 -16.71
CA VAL A 183 3.02 -6.45 -16.47
C VAL A 183 4.12 -7.24 -15.74
N PHE A 184 3.95 -8.54 -15.58
CA PHE A 184 4.81 -9.38 -14.75
C PHE A 184 6.29 -9.33 -15.16
N GLY A 185 6.57 -9.39 -16.47
CA GLY A 185 7.94 -9.29 -16.98
C GLY A 185 8.66 -8.03 -16.52
N TYR A 186 7.96 -6.88 -16.56
CA TYR A 186 8.51 -5.61 -16.07
C TYR A 186 8.81 -5.65 -14.57
N VAL A 187 7.89 -6.22 -13.78
CA VAL A 187 8.05 -6.29 -12.32
C VAL A 187 9.26 -7.16 -11.93
N VAL A 188 9.49 -8.27 -12.65
CA VAL A 188 10.65 -9.15 -12.43
C VAL A 188 11.96 -8.43 -12.78
N GLU A 189 11.99 -7.69 -13.88
CA GLU A 189 13.18 -6.93 -14.30
C GLU A 189 13.46 -5.71 -13.41
N HIS A 190 12.41 -5.10 -12.85
CA HIS A 190 12.47 -3.84 -12.09
C HIS A 190 11.76 -3.95 -10.72
N PRO A 191 12.25 -4.77 -9.77
CA PRO A 191 11.54 -5.09 -8.52
C PRO A 191 11.36 -3.88 -7.59
N SER A 192 12.23 -2.87 -7.69
CA SER A 192 12.16 -1.64 -6.88
C SER A 192 11.24 -0.56 -7.48
N GLU A 193 10.73 -0.77 -8.69
CA GLU A 193 9.88 0.18 -9.38
C GLU A 193 8.39 -0.01 -9.09
N THR A 194 7.60 1.04 -9.32
CA THR A 194 6.16 0.96 -9.16
C THR A 194 5.55 0.09 -10.26
N VAL A 195 4.71 -0.87 -9.87
CA VAL A 195 3.96 -1.73 -10.80
C VAL A 195 3.19 -0.84 -11.81
N PRO A 196 3.40 -1.00 -13.14
CA PRO A 196 2.88 -0.10 -14.16
C PRO A 196 1.40 -0.39 -14.48
N VAL A 197 0.54 -0.27 -13.46
CA VAL A 197 -0.91 -0.42 -13.56
C VAL A 197 -1.58 0.91 -13.22
N GLN A 198 -2.27 1.48 -14.20
CA GLN A 198 -3.09 2.69 -14.03
C GLN A 198 -4.48 2.31 -13.55
N LEU A 199 -4.93 2.89 -12.44
CA LEU A 199 -6.32 2.75 -11.97
C LEU A 199 -7.14 3.93 -12.48
N LEU A 200 -8.33 3.66 -13.03
CA LEU A 200 -9.22 4.67 -13.60
C LEU A 200 -10.64 4.46 -13.11
N PHE A 201 -11.32 5.52 -12.67
CA PHE A 201 -12.74 5.47 -12.34
C PHE A 201 -13.58 5.53 -13.61
N ALA A 202 -14.35 4.48 -13.88
CA ALA A 202 -15.31 4.40 -14.97
C ALA A 202 -16.73 4.77 -14.47
N PRO A 203 -17.20 6.00 -14.71
CA PRO A 203 -18.48 6.47 -14.16
C PRO A 203 -19.68 5.88 -14.90
N GLY A 204 -20.85 5.89 -14.25
CA GLY A 204 -22.13 5.55 -14.87
C GLY A 204 -22.65 4.15 -14.57
N GLN A 205 -21.95 3.37 -13.74
CA GLN A 205 -22.42 2.06 -13.27
C GLN A 205 -22.12 1.87 -11.79
N ALA A 206 -23.13 1.45 -11.03
CA ALA A 206 -23.00 1.29 -9.59
C ALA A 206 -22.32 -0.03 -9.16
N SER A 207 -22.22 -1.02 -10.05
CA SER A 207 -21.65 -2.32 -9.73
C SER A 207 -20.20 -2.43 -10.20
N ILE A 208 -19.34 -3.02 -9.37
CA ILE A 208 -17.93 -3.31 -9.68
C ILE A 208 -17.78 -4.44 -10.71
N ALA A 209 -18.83 -5.23 -10.94
CA ALA A 209 -18.80 -6.42 -11.80
C ALA A 209 -18.48 -6.15 -13.28
N LYS A 210 -18.58 -4.90 -13.72
CA LYS A 210 -18.31 -4.46 -15.10
C LYS A 210 -16.97 -3.75 -15.25
N SER A 211 -16.09 -3.88 -14.25
CA SER A 211 -14.73 -3.37 -14.34
C SER A 211 -13.95 -4.13 -15.41
N GLU A 212 -13.08 -3.42 -16.14
CA GLU A 212 -12.39 -3.95 -17.32
C GLU A 212 -10.87 -3.78 -17.21
N VAL A 213 -10.14 -4.75 -17.76
CA VAL A 213 -8.67 -4.73 -17.86
C VAL A 213 -8.27 -4.38 -19.28
N TRP A 214 -7.57 -3.25 -19.44
CA TRP A 214 -7.06 -2.77 -20.71
C TRP A 214 -5.55 -2.95 -20.76
N LYS A 215 -5.10 -4.07 -21.34
CA LYS A 215 -3.67 -4.42 -21.46
C LYS A 215 -2.97 -3.47 -22.45
N GLN A 216 -1.70 -3.16 -22.17
CA GLN A 216 -0.85 -2.28 -23.01
C GLN A 216 -1.59 -1.02 -23.47
N THR A 217 -2.31 -0.40 -22.54
CA THR A 217 -3.22 0.70 -22.81
C THR A 217 -3.16 1.69 -21.67
N VAL A 218 -3.04 2.96 -22.01
CA VAL A 218 -3.20 4.11 -21.11
C VAL A 218 -4.47 4.85 -21.50
N LEU A 219 -5.34 5.10 -20.51
CA LEU A 219 -6.57 5.87 -20.72
C LEU A 219 -6.43 7.23 -20.02
N LEU A 220 -6.53 8.30 -20.80
CA LEU A 220 -6.41 9.66 -20.29
C LEU A 220 -7.79 10.27 -20.10
N ASP A 221 -8.06 10.69 -18.87
CA ASP A 221 -9.23 11.50 -18.53
C ASP A 221 -9.04 12.96 -18.97
N LEU A 222 -9.01 13.15 -20.29
CA LEU A 222 -8.86 14.44 -20.95
C LEU A 222 -9.82 14.50 -22.15
N PRO A 223 -10.38 15.68 -22.45
CA PRO A 223 -11.18 15.85 -23.65
C PRO A 223 -10.31 15.72 -24.90
N TRP A 224 -10.87 15.22 -25.99
CA TRP A 224 -10.19 15.22 -27.27
C TRP A 224 -9.87 16.68 -27.68
N PRO A 225 -8.62 17.00 -28.03
CA PRO A 225 -8.21 18.36 -28.35
C PRO A 225 -8.96 18.87 -29.59
N ALA A 226 -9.50 20.08 -29.49
CA ALA A 226 -10.17 20.71 -30.61
C ALA A 226 -9.15 21.00 -31.72
N ARG A 227 -9.13 20.17 -32.77
CA ARG A 227 -8.45 20.51 -34.03
C ARG A 227 -9.01 21.86 -34.47
N GLY A 228 -8.15 22.83 -34.78
CA GLY A 228 -8.57 24.07 -35.42
C GLY A 228 -9.29 23.72 -36.72
N ARG A 229 -10.62 23.56 -36.68
CA ARG A 229 -11.41 23.25 -37.87
C ARG A 229 -11.64 24.53 -38.65
N LEU A 230 -11.50 24.43 -39.97
CA LEU A 230 -12.21 25.28 -40.92
C LEU A 230 -13.72 25.19 -40.60
N GLN A 231 -14.38 26.34 -40.49
CA GLN A 231 -15.81 26.43 -40.21
C GLN A 231 -16.60 25.55 -41.19
N GLY A 232 -17.43 24.61 -40.69
CA GLY A 232 -18.43 23.91 -41.51
C GLY A 232 -18.52 22.38 -41.43
N ALA A 233 -17.56 21.66 -40.84
CA ALA A 233 -17.64 20.19 -40.78
C ALA A 233 -18.54 19.72 -39.62
N LYS A 234 -19.60 18.93 -39.94
CA LYS A 234 -20.53 18.30 -38.98
C LYS A 234 -19.76 17.59 -37.84
N ARG A 235 -20.29 17.67 -36.62
CA ARG A 235 -19.78 16.94 -35.44
C ARG A 235 -19.96 15.43 -35.67
N SER A 236 -18.92 14.72 -36.09
CA SER A 236 -18.83 13.29 -35.81
C SER A 236 -18.63 13.12 -34.30
N LEU A 237 -19.42 12.26 -33.66
CA LEU A 237 -19.38 12.02 -32.21
C LEU A 237 -18.07 11.34 -31.74
N LEU A 238 -17.30 10.79 -32.67
CA LEU A 238 -15.99 10.19 -32.45
C LEU A 238 -14.98 10.80 -33.43
N SER A 239 -13.84 11.23 -32.89
CA SER A 239 -12.68 11.63 -33.69
C SER A 239 -12.07 10.39 -34.37
N PRO A 240 -11.57 10.51 -35.61
CA PRO A 240 -11.00 9.35 -36.30
C PRO A 240 -9.76 8.83 -35.55
N PRO A 241 -9.57 7.49 -35.48
CA PRO A 241 -8.40 6.90 -34.88
C PRO A 241 -7.12 7.29 -35.65
N ILE A 242 -6.02 7.41 -34.92
CA ILE A 242 -4.68 7.65 -35.47
C ILE A 242 -3.89 6.36 -35.26
N CYS A 243 -3.41 5.75 -36.35
CA CYS A 243 -2.65 4.50 -36.32
C CYS A 243 -1.16 4.79 -36.53
N ASP A 244 -0.30 3.86 -36.13
CA ASP A 244 1.16 3.89 -36.34
C ASP A 244 1.78 5.23 -35.93
N VAL A 245 1.59 5.57 -34.66
CA VAL A 245 1.88 6.90 -34.12
C VAL A 245 3.32 6.98 -33.65
N CYS A 246 4.06 7.94 -34.20
CA CYS A 246 5.38 8.32 -33.73
C CYS A 246 5.24 9.51 -32.77
N VAL A 247 5.65 9.30 -31.51
CA VAL A 247 5.34 10.18 -30.37
C VAL A 247 6.58 10.98 -29.95
N ALA A 248 6.48 12.31 -29.99
CA ALA A 248 7.39 13.19 -29.26
C ALA A 248 6.80 13.53 -27.89
N LEU A 249 7.58 13.33 -26.82
CA LEU A 249 7.11 13.49 -25.44
C LEU A 249 7.91 14.58 -24.71
N PHE A 250 7.23 15.58 -24.14
CA PHE A 250 7.84 16.69 -23.42
C PHE A 250 7.37 16.77 -21.97
N ASN A 251 8.22 17.24 -21.05
CA ASN A 251 7.83 17.57 -19.67
C ASN A 251 7.79 19.09 -19.38
N ILE A 252 8.03 19.91 -20.40
CA ILE A 252 8.12 21.37 -20.31
C ILE A 252 7.04 22.07 -21.16
N THR A 253 6.92 23.38 -20.96
CA THR A 253 6.17 24.23 -21.90
C THR A 253 7.04 24.39 -23.15
N ILE A 254 6.51 24.07 -24.33
CA ILE A 254 7.28 24.09 -25.58
C ILE A 254 7.34 25.53 -26.11
N GLU A 255 8.17 26.36 -25.48
CA GLU A 255 8.31 27.76 -25.84
C GLU A 255 9.70 28.27 -25.46
N PRO A 256 10.29 29.19 -26.25
CA PRO A 256 11.50 29.90 -25.83
C PRO A 256 11.27 30.59 -24.48
N LEU A 257 12.04 30.18 -23.47
CA LEU A 257 12.14 30.91 -22.22
C LEU A 257 12.87 32.22 -22.51
N ILE A 258 12.23 33.35 -22.19
CA ILE A 258 12.91 34.63 -22.13
C ILE A 258 13.66 34.62 -20.79
N GLU A 259 14.95 34.31 -20.82
CA GLU A 259 15.82 34.59 -19.69
C GLU A 259 15.94 36.11 -19.60
N PHE A 260 15.28 36.70 -18.60
CA PHE A 260 15.67 38.03 -18.16
C PHE A 260 16.98 37.86 -17.41
N GLU A 261 18.10 37.97 -18.13
CA GLU A 261 19.36 38.29 -17.46
C GLU A 261 19.14 39.65 -16.79
N GLU A 262 19.12 39.68 -15.46
CA GLU A 262 19.23 40.91 -14.67
C GLU A 262 20.67 41.43 -14.78
N ASP A 263 21.13 41.79 -15.98
CA ASP A 263 22.40 42.49 -16.17
C ASP A 263 22.38 43.29 -17.48
N ASP A 264 21.85 44.51 -17.36
CA ASP A 264 22.47 45.76 -17.84
C ASP A 264 21.41 46.86 -17.87
N ALA A 265 21.16 47.44 -16.69
CA ALA A 265 20.36 48.65 -16.50
C ALA A 265 21.05 49.92 -17.05
N ASN A 266 21.66 49.84 -18.23
CA ASN A 266 22.26 51.00 -18.87
C ASN A 266 22.35 50.90 -20.40
N ASN A 267 21.20 50.77 -21.07
CA ASN A 267 21.13 51.26 -22.44
C ASN A 267 19.76 51.86 -22.78
N ASN A 268 19.71 53.18 -22.84
CA ASN A 268 18.56 53.97 -23.27
C ASN A 268 18.36 53.81 -24.78
N THR A 269 17.72 52.72 -25.19
CA THR A 269 17.13 52.60 -26.53
C THR A 269 15.71 52.08 -26.41
N SER A 270 14.77 53.01 -26.30
CA SER A 270 13.34 52.79 -26.52
C SER A 270 13.10 52.50 -28.01
N VAL A 271 13.34 51.26 -28.41
CA VAL A 271 12.95 50.73 -29.72
C VAL A 271 11.78 49.78 -29.49
N ASN A 272 10.94 49.59 -30.49
CA ASN A 272 9.74 48.73 -30.55
C ASN A 272 10.03 47.25 -30.20
N HIS A 273 10.45 46.97 -28.96
CA HIS A 273 10.96 45.65 -28.54
C HIS A 273 9.85 44.60 -28.45
N THR A 274 8.60 45.01 -28.18
CA THR A 274 7.46 44.09 -28.04
C THR A 274 7.12 43.37 -29.34
N ASP A 275 7.17 44.06 -30.49
CA ASP A 275 6.83 43.47 -31.79
C ASP A 275 7.92 42.50 -32.27
N SER A 276 9.20 42.82 -32.02
CA SER A 276 10.32 41.96 -32.41
C SER A 276 10.41 40.68 -31.58
N MET A 277 10.14 40.75 -30.27
CA MET A 277 10.12 39.57 -29.39
C MET A 277 8.97 38.62 -29.74
N GLY A 278 7.81 39.18 -30.13
CA GLY A 278 6.68 38.40 -30.65
C GLY A 278 7.04 37.65 -31.94
N ALA A 279 7.67 38.34 -32.91
CA ALA A 279 8.10 37.73 -34.17
C ALA A 279 9.15 36.62 -33.95
N PHE A 280 10.15 36.85 -33.10
CA PHE A 280 11.15 35.85 -32.74
C PHE A 280 10.51 34.60 -32.12
N ARG A 281 9.61 34.79 -31.15
CA ARG A 281 8.90 33.68 -30.50
C ARG A 281 8.11 32.84 -31.51
N LEU A 282 7.37 33.47 -32.42
CA LEU A 282 6.61 32.76 -33.45
C LEU A 282 7.52 32.01 -34.43
N GLN A 283 8.65 32.60 -34.81
CA GLN A 283 9.64 31.95 -35.67
C GLN A 283 10.27 30.73 -34.97
N ALA A 284 10.64 30.86 -33.70
CA ALA A 284 11.20 29.76 -32.91
C ALA A 284 10.19 28.60 -32.79
N LEU A 285 8.93 28.88 -32.46
CA LEU A 285 7.87 27.87 -32.42
C LEU A 285 7.65 27.18 -33.77
N ARG A 286 7.71 27.95 -34.87
CA ARG A 286 7.62 27.37 -36.21
C ARG A 286 8.78 26.42 -36.51
N GLN A 287 10.02 26.80 -36.16
CA GLN A 287 11.20 25.94 -36.35
C GLN A 287 11.09 24.63 -35.56
N VAL A 288 10.58 24.67 -34.32
CA VAL A 288 10.29 23.47 -33.53
C VAL A 288 9.30 22.57 -34.27
N GLY A 289 8.20 23.13 -34.76
CA GLY A 289 7.20 22.37 -35.53
C GLY A 289 7.77 21.75 -36.82
N GLU A 290 8.56 22.51 -37.58
CA GLU A 290 9.24 22.03 -38.79
C GLU A 290 10.24 20.91 -38.49
N ARG A 291 10.86 20.90 -37.31
CA ARG A 291 11.81 19.85 -36.93
C ARG A 291 11.12 18.59 -36.45
N LEU A 292 10.04 18.71 -35.68
CA LEU A 292 9.19 17.56 -35.31
C LEU A 292 8.62 16.85 -36.55
N GLU A 293 8.15 17.62 -37.52
CA GLU A 293 7.67 17.10 -38.80
C GLU A 293 8.79 16.35 -39.56
N ARG A 294 9.99 16.94 -39.65
CA ARG A 294 11.15 16.29 -40.29
C ARG A 294 11.61 15.01 -39.59
N LEU A 295 11.47 14.94 -38.27
CA LEU A 295 11.77 13.73 -37.49
C LEU A 295 10.71 12.64 -37.66
N GLY A 296 9.56 12.95 -38.26
CA GLY A 296 8.46 12.02 -38.50
C GLY A 296 7.45 11.91 -37.35
N ALA A 297 7.44 12.85 -36.40
CA ALA A 297 6.49 12.82 -35.30
C ALA A 297 5.05 13.01 -35.82
N THR A 298 4.15 12.08 -35.51
CA THR A 298 2.72 12.17 -35.83
C THR A 298 1.86 12.51 -34.62
N ALA A 299 2.45 12.47 -33.42
CA ALA A 299 1.87 13.03 -32.19
C ALA A 299 2.92 13.73 -31.31
N VAL A 300 2.50 14.81 -30.65
CA VAL A 300 3.30 15.58 -29.69
C VAL A 300 2.53 15.69 -28.39
N LEU A 301 3.07 15.09 -27.34
CA LEU A 301 2.46 15.03 -26.01
C LEU A 301 3.32 15.82 -25.03
N SER A 302 2.70 16.63 -24.16
CA SER A 302 3.44 17.41 -23.15
C SER A 302 2.80 17.39 -21.76
N GLN A 303 3.63 17.36 -20.71
CA GLN A 303 3.22 17.55 -19.31
C GLN A 303 2.68 18.96 -19.09
N LYS A 304 3.33 19.96 -19.67
CA LYS A 304 2.95 21.37 -19.54
C LYS A 304 2.26 21.81 -20.83
N ILE A 305 2.37 23.09 -21.17
CA ILE A 305 1.54 23.71 -22.20
C ILE A 305 2.23 23.58 -23.57
N ILE A 306 1.44 23.30 -24.60
CA ILE A 306 1.86 23.48 -26.00
C ILE A 306 1.24 24.80 -26.49
N PRO A 307 2.01 25.84 -26.84
CA PRO A 307 1.46 27.14 -27.24
C PRO A 307 0.49 27.03 -28.42
N LYS A 308 -0.57 27.85 -28.41
CA LYS A 308 -1.67 27.73 -29.38
C LYS A 308 -1.21 27.85 -30.83
N TYR A 309 -0.22 28.72 -31.10
CA TYR A 309 0.38 28.85 -32.42
C TYR A 309 0.99 27.53 -32.90
N LEU A 310 1.80 26.87 -32.04
CA LEU A 310 2.43 25.58 -32.35
C LEU A 310 1.38 24.48 -32.52
N GLN A 311 0.34 24.42 -31.67
CA GLN A 311 -0.77 23.49 -31.84
C GLN A 311 -1.45 23.64 -33.22
N THR A 312 -1.74 24.87 -33.64
CA THR A 312 -2.34 25.14 -34.95
C THR A 312 -1.40 24.77 -36.09
N TYR A 313 -0.11 25.09 -35.97
CA TYR A 313 0.91 24.74 -36.96
C TYR A 313 1.01 23.21 -37.15
N LEU A 314 1.18 22.46 -36.05
CA LEU A 314 1.27 21.00 -36.06
C LEU A 314 -0.02 20.36 -36.58
N ALA A 315 -1.18 20.86 -36.18
CA ALA A 315 -2.46 20.37 -36.67
C ALA A 315 -2.64 20.56 -38.19
N ALA A 316 -2.12 21.66 -38.75
CA ALA A 316 -2.11 21.88 -40.21
C ALA A 316 -1.22 20.87 -40.95
N LYS A 317 -0.20 20.32 -40.27
CA LYS A 317 0.64 19.22 -40.76
C LYS A 317 0.08 17.82 -40.46
N GLY A 318 -1.11 17.75 -39.86
CA GLY A 318 -1.74 16.47 -39.48
C GLY A 318 -1.18 15.84 -38.20
N ILE A 319 -0.34 16.54 -37.45
CA ILE A 319 0.30 16.07 -36.23
C ILE A 319 -0.66 16.30 -35.03
N PHE A 320 -0.94 15.24 -34.28
CA PHE A 320 -1.78 15.31 -33.09
C PHE A 320 -1.04 16.00 -31.94
N THR A 321 -1.73 16.81 -31.15
CA THR A 321 -1.13 17.48 -29.99
C THR A 321 -1.98 17.27 -28.75
N LEU A 322 -1.36 16.96 -27.63
CA LEU A 322 -2.02 16.84 -26.34
C LEU A 322 -1.11 17.40 -25.25
N ASP A 323 -1.61 18.38 -24.51
CA ASP A 323 -0.83 19.09 -23.49
C ASP A 323 -1.49 18.95 -22.10
N ARG A 324 -0.81 19.44 -21.06
CA ARG A 324 -1.29 19.41 -19.66
C ARG A 324 -1.51 17.99 -19.12
N LEU A 325 -0.68 17.05 -19.55
CA LEU A 325 -0.65 15.71 -18.98
C LEU A 325 -0.14 15.75 -17.54
N SER A 326 -0.79 15.00 -16.64
CA SER A 326 -0.28 14.86 -15.28
C SER A 326 1.09 14.16 -15.29
N ALA A 327 1.89 14.34 -14.23
CA ALA A 327 3.17 13.64 -14.09
C ALA A 327 3.01 12.11 -14.18
N ALA A 328 1.92 11.57 -13.62
CA ALA A 328 1.58 10.15 -13.71
C ALA A 328 1.30 9.73 -15.17
N TYR A 329 0.51 10.52 -15.91
CA TYR A 329 0.24 10.24 -17.33
C TYR A 329 1.51 10.27 -18.16
N ILE A 330 2.40 11.25 -17.95
CA ILE A 330 3.67 11.33 -18.70
C ILE A 330 4.52 10.10 -18.46
N ARG A 331 4.66 9.64 -17.22
CA ARG A 331 5.39 8.40 -16.92
C ARG A 331 4.74 7.19 -17.61
N SER A 332 3.42 7.06 -17.54
CA SER A 332 2.72 5.94 -18.21
C SER A 332 2.83 5.99 -19.73
N VAL A 333 2.80 7.17 -20.34
CA VAL A 333 2.99 7.36 -21.79
C VAL A 333 4.42 7.04 -22.18
N GLN A 334 5.41 7.51 -21.42
CA GLN A 334 6.83 7.21 -21.63
C GLN A 334 7.06 5.70 -21.64
N MET A 335 6.60 5.03 -20.59
CA MET A 335 6.66 3.58 -20.44
C MET A 335 5.99 2.87 -21.62
N LEU A 336 4.74 3.23 -21.95
CA LEU A 336 3.98 2.55 -23.00
C LEU A 336 4.58 2.74 -24.40
N SER A 337 5.15 3.92 -24.67
CA SER A 337 5.65 4.29 -26.01
C SER A 337 7.16 4.10 -26.20
N GLY A 338 7.93 3.97 -25.13
CA GLY A 338 9.40 3.99 -25.15
C GLY A 338 10.01 5.35 -25.48
N ALA A 339 9.21 6.42 -25.58
CA ALA A 339 9.70 7.76 -25.92
C ALA A 339 10.69 8.28 -24.87
N THR A 340 11.71 9.02 -25.29
CA THR A 340 12.53 9.80 -24.38
C THR A 340 11.80 11.09 -24.00
N ILE A 341 11.80 11.46 -22.71
CA ILE A 341 11.23 12.73 -22.28
C ILE A 341 12.17 13.88 -22.67
N LEU A 342 11.67 14.79 -23.48
CA LEU A 342 12.36 16.01 -23.90
C LEU A 342 12.13 17.13 -22.88
N SER A 343 13.22 17.60 -22.27
CA SER A 343 13.23 18.67 -21.27
C SER A 343 13.76 20.01 -21.77
N ASP A 344 14.10 20.09 -23.05
CA ASP A 344 14.38 21.34 -23.76
C ASP A 344 13.34 21.53 -24.87
N TRP A 345 12.96 22.77 -25.12
CA TRP A 345 12.05 23.13 -26.21
C TRP A 345 12.81 23.18 -27.54
N ARG A 346 14.13 23.41 -27.49
CA ARG A 346 15.01 23.36 -28.65
C ARG A 346 15.11 21.92 -29.09
N ILE A 347 14.72 21.70 -30.34
CA ILE A 347 15.01 20.45 -31.00
C ILE A 347 16.28 20.68 -31.78
N ASP A 348 17.38 20.07 -31.38
CA ASP A 348 18.66 20.12 -32.07
C ASP A 348 18.96 18.78 -32.79
N ASP A 349 20.17 18.62 -33.31
CA ASP A 349 20.57 17.42 -34.04
C ASP A 349 20.90 16.23 -33.13
N SER A 350 20.94 16.43 -31.80
CA SER A 350 21.09 15.32 -30.85
C SER A 350 19.81 14.50 -30.70
N ILE A 351 18.66 15.11 -30.97
CA ILE A 351 17.36 14.42 -30.98
C ILE A 351 17.19 13.71 -32.31
N VAL A 352 17.27 12.39 -32.25
CA VAL A 352 17.15 11.49 -33.40
C VAL A 352 15.80 10.78 -33.39
N SER A 353 15.44 10.12 -34.49
CA SER A 353 14.17 9.38 -34.59
C SER A 353 14.02 8.29 -33.51
N SER A 354 15.12 7.75 -32.96
CA SER A 354 15.07 6.81 -31.84
C SER A 354 14.71 7.45 -30.48
N SER A 355 14.73 8.78 -30.36
CA SER A 355 14.22 9.49 -29.19
C SER A 355 12.68 9.56 -29.17
N LEU A 356 12.04 9.37 -30.33
CA LEU A 356 10.59 9.32 -30.44
C LEU A 356 10.08 7.94 -30.05
N GLY A 357 8.93 7.90 -29.38
CA GLY A 357 8.25 6.64 -29.05
C GLY A 357 7.30 6.19 -30.13
N PHE A 358 6.71 5.01 -29.92
CA PHE A 358 5.72 4.43 -30.82
C PHE A 358 4.44 4.06 -30.08
N LEU A 359 3.28 4.30 -30.70
CA LEU A 359 1.98 3.77 -30.27
C LEU A 359 1.24 3.23 -31.48
N SER A 360 0.67 2.04 -31.37
CA SER A 360 -0.15 1.47 -32.45
C SER A 360 -1.41 2.31 -32.73
N LEU A 361 -2.00 2.90 -31.69
CA LEU A 361 -3.30 3.57 -31.80
C LEU A 361 -3.50 4.70 -30.79
N ILE A 362 -3.97 5.86 -31.28
CA ILE A 362 -4.62 6.91 -30.48
C ILE A 362 -6.07 7.06 -30.93
N THR A 363 -7.02 6.89 -30.01
CA THR A 363 -8.46 7.01 -30.31
C THR A 363 -9.25 7.54 -29.12
N THR A 364 -10.55 7.78 -29.29
CA THR A 364 -11.47 8.04 -28.18
C THR A 364 -12.16 6.74 -27.77
N GLN A 365 -12.18 6.46 -26.47
CA GLN A 365 -12.90 5.33 -25.88
C GLN A 365 -13.95 5.84 -24.91
N THR A 366 -15.19 5.38 -25.06
CA THR A 366 -16.25 5.65 -24.10
C THR A 366 -16.29 4.53 -23.06
N LEU A 367 -16.23 4.88 -21.78
CA LEU A 367 -16.48 3.96 -20.67
C LEU A 367 -17.63 4.53 -19.82
N GLY A 368 -18.72 3.77 -19.74
CA GLY A 368 -19.96 4.23 -19.13
C GLY A 368 -20.50 5.48 -19.81
N ASN A 369 -20.60 6.60 -19.08
CA ASN A 369 -21.09 7.88 -19.61
C ASN A 369 -19.98 8.91 -19.89
N LYS A 370 -18.71 8.51 -19.85
CA LYS A 370 -17.56 9.41 -20.03
C LYS A 370 -16.66 8.94 -21.17
N GLN A 371 -16.07 9.90 -21.88
CA GLN A 371 -15.11 9.65 -22.95
C GLN A 371 -13.68 9.91 -22.45
N PHE A 372 -12.77 9.02 -22.85
CA PHE A 372 -11.35 9.04 -22.54
C PHE A 372 -10.54 9.01 -23.83
N ILE A 373 -9.32 9.55 -23.81
CA ILE A 373 -8.35 9.31 -24.88
C ILE A 373 -7.65 7.99 -24.60
N ARG A 374 -7.74 7.04 -25.53
CA ARG A 374 -7.07 5.75 -25.46
C ARG A 374 -5.76 5.80 -26.23
N LEU A 375 -4.67 5.53 -25.54
CA LEU A 375 -3.34 5.29 -26.10
C LEU A 375 -3.07 3.79 -25.99
N HIS A 376 -2.75 3.12 -27.09
CA HIS A 376 -2.56 1.67 -27.13
C HIS A 376 -1.35 1.27 -27.95
N CYS A 377 -0.67 0.21 -27.53
CA CYS A 377 0.47 -0.40 -28.19
C CYS A 377 0.28 -1.93 -28.19
N GLU A 378 0.13 -2.57 -29.36
CA GLU A 378 -0.15 -4.02 -29.46
C GLU A 378 1.03 -4.89 -29.01
N ALA A 379 2.26 -4.37 -29.11
CA ALA A 379 3.46 -4.90 -28.47
C ALA A 379 4.52 -3.79 -28.49
N PRO A 380 5.35 -3.62 -27.43
CA PRO A 380 6.57 -2.83 -27.59
C PRO A 380 7.34 -3.45 -28.76
N ALA A 381 7.69 -2.65 -29.76
CA ALA A 381 8.47 -3.15 -30.88
C ALA A 381 9.74 -3.79 -30.30
N ALA A 382 10.15 -4.96 -30.81
CA ALA A 382 11.34 -5.66 -30.33
C ALA A 382 12.62 -4.79 -30.36
N ASP A 383 12.58 -3.66 -31.08
CA ASP A 383 13.66 -2.70 -31.24
C ASP A 383 13.57 -1.47 -30.31
N SER A 384 12.57 -1.37 -29.42
CA SER A 384 12.46 -0.27 -28.45
C SER A 384 12.78 -0.75 -27.03
N ASP A 385 14.07 -0.73 -26.67
CA ASP A 385 14.59 -1.16 -25.35
C ASP A 385 13.88 -0.48 -24.15
N ASN A 386 13.26 0.68 -24.36
CA ASN A 386 12.63 1.47 -23.29
C ASN A 386 11.11 1.31 -23.18
N ALA A 387 10.47 0.54 -24.07
CA ALA A 387 9.02 0.38 -24.05
C ALA A 387 8.59 -0.80 -23.17
N HIS A 388 7.68 -0.54 -22.25
CA HIS A 388 7.22 -1.50 -21.25
C HIS A 388 5.68 -1.57 -21.24
N PRO A 389 5.10 -2.74 -20.92
CA PRO A 389 3.66 -2.88 -20.83
C PRO A 389 3.10 -2.02 -19.69
N VAL A 390 2.11 -1.19 -20.02
CA VAL A 390 1.30 -0.47 -19.04
C VAL A 390 -0.14 -0.93 -19.17
N THR A 391 -0.75 -1.33 -18.06
CA THR A 391 -2.13 -1.82 -18.06
C THR A 391 -3.05 -0.84 -17.34
N THR A 392 -4.19 -0.52 -17.93
CA THR A 392 -5.22 0.29 -17.27
C THR A 392 -6.33 -0.61 -16.72
N LEU A 393 -6.62 -0.47 -15.43
CA LEU A 393 -7.79 -1.04 -14.77
C LEU A 393 -8.90 0.01 -14.71
N ALA A 394 -9.92 -0.16 -15.54
CA ALA A 394 -11.12 0.67 -15.54
C ALA A 394 -12.12 0.12 -14.53
N ILE A 395 -12.20 0.75 -13.36
CA ILE A 395 -13.00 0.28 -12.23
C ILE A 395 -14.33 1.01 -12.21
N THR A 396 -15.42 0.26 -12.28
CA THR A 396 -16.77 0.75 -12.01
C THR A 396 -17.04 0.67 -10.52
N ALA A 397 -17.63 1.69 -9.92
CA ALA A 397 -17.97 1.68 -8.49
C ALA A 397 -19.20 2.56 -8.22
N PRO A 398 -19.94 2.34 -7.11
CA PRO A 398 -21.11 3.13 -6.75
C PRO A 398 -20.85 4.65 -6.73
N ASP A 399 -19.71 5.03 -6.18
CA ASP A 399 -19.29 6.41 -6.03
C ASP A 399 -17.76 6.52 -6.00
N ARG A 400 -17.27 7.77 -5.89
CA ARG A 400 -15.83 8.06 -5.87
C ARG A 400 -15.15 7.56 -4.60
N PHE A 401 -15.82 7.51 -3.46
CA PHE A 401 -15.25 7.02 -2.21
C PHE A 401 -14.96 5.52 -2.28
N ALA A 402 -15.93 4.75 -2.79
CA ALA A 402 -15.77 3.32 -3.01
C ALA A 402 -14.65 3.03 -4.02
N TYR A 403 -14.57 3.81 -5.11
CA TYR A 403 -13.48 3.70 -6.08
C TYR A 403 -12.12 4.04 -5.46
N ASP A 404 -12.00 5.15 -4.72
CA ASP A 404 -10.72 5.59 -4.16
C ASP A 404 -10.20 4.57 -3.14
N GLU A 405 -11.08 3.97 -2.34
CA GLU A 405 -10.65 2.87 -1.47
C GLU A 405 -10.26 1.63 -2.27
N LEU A 406 -11.13 1.14 -3.16
CA LEU A 406 -10.82 -0.07 -3.93
C LEU A 406 -9.51 0.08 -4.72
N SER A 407 -9.26 1.27 -5.26
CA SER A 407 -8.01 1.62 -5.94
C SER A 407 -6.80 1.48 -5.01
N HIS A 408 -6.91 1.93 -3.76
CA HIS A 408 -5.85 1.79 -2.78
C HIS A 408 -5.62 0.32 -2.38
N VAL A 409 -6.70 -0.46 -2.22
CA VAL A 409 -6.64 -1.89 -1.91
C VAL A 409 -6.01 -2.68 -3.06
N ILE A 410 -6.38 -2.39 -4.31
CA ILE A 410 -5.79 -3.00 -5.51
C ILE A 410 -4.31 -2.62 -5.63
N THR A 411 -3.96 -1.35 -5.40
CA THR A 411 -2.55 -0.91 -5.41
C THR A 411 -1.73 -1.66 -4.37
N THR A 412 -2.26 -1.83 -3.16
CA THR A 412 -1.62 -2.60 -2.08
C THR A 412 -1.45 -4.05 -2.48
N SER A 413 -2.49 -4.64 -3.07
CA SER A 413 -2.46 -6.01 -3.57
C SER A 413 -1.38 -6.23 -4.63
N LEU A 414 -1.25 -5.33 -5.60
CA LEU A 414 -0.21 -5.38 -6.63
C LEU A 414 1.20 -5.26 -6.04
N LYS A 415 1.41 -4.38 -5.04
CA LYS A 415 2.68 -4.26 -4.32
C LYS A 415 3.02 -5.54 -3.54
N VAL A 416 2.04 -6.15 -2.88
CA VAL A 416 2.23 -7.41 -2.17
C VAL A 416 2.61 -8.53 -3.14
N LEU A 417 1.92 -8.66 -4.28
CA LEU A 417 2.29 -9.62 -5.32
C LEU A 417 3.71 -9.38 -5.83
N ALA A 418 4.11 -8.14 -6.08
CA ALA A 418 5.48 -7.82 -6.47
C ALA A 418 6.50 -8.26 -5.40
N SER A 419 6.24 -7.99 -4.11
CA SER A 419 7.14 -8.39 -3.02
C SER A 419 7.24 -9.91 -2.83
N LEU A 420 6.19 -10.66 -3.19
CA LEU A 420 6.18 -12.12 -3.09
C LEU A 420 7.07 -12.79 -4.15
N ILE A 421 7.50 -12.06 -5.18
CA ILE A 421 8.45 -12.58 -6.18
C ILE A 421 9.82 -12.79 -5.51
N ASP A 422 10.26 -11.82 -4.69
CA ASP A 422 11.54 -11.88 -4.00
C ASP A 422 11.45 -12.65 -2.67
N THR A 423 10.35 -12.45 -1.92
CA THR A 423 10.12 -13.10 -0.62
C THR A 423 8.80 -13.87 -0.64
N PRO A 424 8.79 -15.14 -1.07
CA PRO A 424 7.55 -15.91 -1.31
C PRO A 424 6.86 -16.39 -0.02
N ASP A 425 7.42 -16.12 1.15
CA ASP A 425 6.92 -16.64 2.42
C ASP A 425 5.62 -15.95 2.87
N VAL A 426 4.63 -16.79 3.19
CA VAL A 426 3.32 -16.40 3.73
C VAL A 426 3.02 -17.16 5.01
N VAL A 427 2.06 -16.64 5.76
CA VAL A 427 1.56 -17.25 7.00
C VAL A 427 0.04 -17.40 6.99
N ALA A 428 -0.44 -18.37 7.75
CA ALA A 428 -1.88 -18.55 7.98
C ALA A 428 -2.49 -17.30 8.65
N GLY A 429 -3.45 -16.67 7.94
CA GLY A 429 -4.11 -15.45 8.40
C GLY A 429 -5.29 -15.69 9.34
N ALA A 430 -6.21 -14.74 9.39
CA ALA A 430 -7.48 -14.81 10.15
C ALA A 430 -7.31 -15.17 11.64
N GLY A 431 -6.29 -14.59 12.29
CA GLY A 431 -6.03 -14.77 13.73
C GLY A 431 -5.20 -16.01 14.06
N CYS A 432 -4.93 -16.89 13.09
CA CYS A 432 -4.22 -18.15 13.32
C CYS A 432 -2.79 -17.90 13.83
N MET A 433 -2.05 -17.00 13.18
CA MET A 433 -0.69 -16.60 13.58
C MET A 433 -0.67 -16.05 15.01
N GLU A 434 -1.59 -15.13 15.33
CA GLU A 434 -1.66 -14.48 16.63
C GLU A 434 -1.88 -15.48 17.77
N ILE A 435 -2.79 -16.46 17.58
CA ILE A 435 -3.04 -17.54 18.55
C ILE A 435 -1.82 -18.43 18.76
N HIS A 436 -1.13 -18.80 17.67
CA HIS A 436 0.08 -19.63 17.76
C HIS A 436 1.24 -18.92 18.47
N LEU A 437 1.50 -17.65 18.12
CA LEU A 437 2.50 -16.85 18.81
C LEU A 437 2.18 -16.68 20.29
N ALA A 438 0.90 -16.42 20.63
CA ALA A 438 0.50 -16.29 22.03
C ALA A 438 0.71 -17.60 22.82
N ALA A 439 0.41 -18.75 22.22
CA ALA A 439 0.66 -20.06 22.85
C ALA A 439 2.17 -20.31 23.09
N LEU A 440 2.99 -20.08 22.05
CA LEU A 440 4.46 -20.17 22.14
C LEU A 440 5.00 -19.29 23.28
N LEU A 441 4.61 -18.02 23.30
CA LEU A 441 5.10 -17.05 24.28
C LEU A 441 4.68 -17.39 25.70
N ARG A 442 3.46 -17.94 25.89
CA ARG A 442 3.03 -18.41 27.21
C ARG A 442 3.83 -19.62 27.67
N ASP A 443 4.16 -20.54 26.77
CA ASP A 443 5.03 -21.68 27.12
C ASP A 443 6.43 -21.19 27.54
N ARG A 444 7.05 -20.32 26.75
CA ARG A 444 8.34 -19.70 27.10
C ARG A 444 8.27 -18.89 28.40
N ALA A 445 7.18 -18.15 28.65
CA ALA A 445 6.97 -17.42 29.89
C ALA A 445 6.85 -18.34 31.12
N LYS A 446 6.29 -19.55 30.97
CA LYS A 446 6.27 -20.58 32.03
C LYS A 446 7.67 -21.12 32.29
N GLN A 447 8.47 -21.37 31.25
CA GLN A 447 9.86 -21.85 31.38
C GLN A 447 10.76 -20.85 32.13
N LEU A 448 10.49 -19.54 32.01
CA LEU A 448 11.19 -18.50 32.79
C LEU A 448 10.85 -18.50 34.28
N ARG A 449 9.73 -19.10 34.69
CA ARG A 449 9.37 -19.20 36.11
C ARG A 449 10.20 -20.32 36.74
N VAL A 450 11.24 -19.93 37.47
CA VAL A 450 12.07 -20.86 38.25
C VAL A 450 11.17 -21.63 39.23
N PRO A 451 11.20 -22.98 39.27
CA PRO A 451 10.60 -23.74 40.37
C PRO A 451 11.24 -23.29 41.69
N SER A 452 10.43 -23.03 42.72
CA SER A 452 10.89 -22.50 44.02
C SER A 452 12.18 -23.18 44.52
N PRO A 453 13.21 -22.43 44.97
CA PRO A 453 14.49 -23.03 45.33
C PRO A 453 14.34 -23.96 46.54
N VAL A 454 14.74 -25.22 46.34
CA VAL A 454 14.98 -26.17 47.42
C VAL A 454 16.24 -25.70 48.16
N THR A 455 16.00 -25.03 49.29
CA THR A 455 16.88 -24.86 50.46
C THR A 455 18.36 -25.27 50.30
N THR A 456 19.22 -24.31 49.94
CA THR A 456 20.63 -24.31 50.39
C THR A 456 21.05 -22.88 50.76
N SER A 457 21.73 -22.75 51.89
CA SER A 457 21.62 -21.61 52.82
C SER A 457 22.77 -20.59 52.76
N SER A 458 23.06 -19.98 51.60
CA SER A 458 24.03 -18.85 51.57
C SER A 458 23.87 -17.75 50.50
N SER A 459 22.87 -17.79 49.59
CA SER A 459 22.70 -16.83 48.47
C SER A 459 21.36 -16.07 48.41
N THR A 460 20.59 -16.03 49.50
CA THR A 460 19.14 -15.71 49.52
C THR A 460 18.71 -14.32 49.00
N GLN A 461 19.53 -13.27 49.07
CA GLN A 461 19.14 -11.94 48.56
C GLN A 461 19.31 -11.76 47.05
N ILE A 462 20.35 -12.33 46.45
CA ILE A 462 20.60 -12.23 45.01
C ILE A 462 19.58 -13.07 44.24
N ASP A 463 19.26 -14.24 44.78
CA ASP A 463 18.27 -15.16 44.20
C ASP A 463 16.85 -14.58 44.25
N SER A 464 16.47 -13.86 45.31
CA SER A 464 15.14 -13.22 45.40
C SER A 464 14.98 -12.03 44.44
N LYS A 465 16.02 -11.21 44.24
CA LYS A 465 16.00 -10.11 43.27
C LYS A 465 15.96 -10.63 41.83
N ALA A 466 16.74 -11.68 41.53
CA ALA A 466 16.73 -12.35 40.23
C ALA A 466 15.37 -13.02 39.96
N ALA A 467 14.82 -13.74 40.93
CA ALA A 467 13.49 -14.35 40.83
C ALA A 467 12.38 -13.31 40.58
N ARG A 468 12.44 -12.15 41.25
CA ARG A 468 11.50 -11.05 41.00
C ARG A 468 11.62 -10.50 39.57
N ILE A 469 12.84 -10.34 39.06
CA ILE A 469 13.05 -9.88 37.67
C ILE A 469 12.53 -10.92 36.68
N LEU A 470 12.82 -12.21 36.89
CA LEU A 470 12.30 -13.29 36.04
C LEU A 470 10.78 -13.37 36.06
N HIS A 471 10.16 -13.17 37.22
CA HIS A 471 8.71 -13.08 37.35
C HIS A 471 8.15 -11.89 36.56
N GLN A 472 8.76 -10.70 36.68
CA GLN A 472 8.35 -9.51 35.93
C GLN A 472 8.55 -9.67 34.41
N LEU A 473 9.62 -10.33 33.97
CA LEU A 473 9.84 -10.68 32.56
C LEU A 473 8.75 -11.66 32.07
N SER A 474 8.50 -12.73 32.82
CA SER A 474 7.44 -13.71 32.54
C SER A 474 6.07 -13.03 32.44
N GLN A 475 5.76 -12.10 33.34
CA GLN A 475 4.54 -11.30 33.31
C GLN A 475 4.48 -10.43 32.05
N THR A 476 5.55 -9.73 31.69
CA THR A 476 5.60 -8.90 30.47
C THR A 476 5.35 -9.72 29.21
N ILE A 477 5.97 -10.90 29.10
CA ILE A 477 5.79 -11.80 27.95
C ILE A 477 4.36 -12.35 27.89
N ALA A 478 3.79 -12.72 29.04
CA ALA A 478 2.40 -13.16 29.11
C ALA A 478 1.42 -12.05 28.69
N THR A 479 1.64 -10.81 29.14
CA THR A 479 0.82 -9.66 28.73
C THR A 479 0.94 -9.40 27.22
N PHE A 480 2.12 -9.53 26.64
CA PHE A 480 2.29 -9.42 25.18
C PHE A 480 1.53 -10.53 24.43
N ALA A 481 1.59 -11.77 24.92
CA ALA A 481 0.78 -12.88 24.38
C ALA A 481 -0.73 -12.59 24.47
N ASP A 482 -1.21 -12.04 25.58
CA ASP A 482 -2.62 -11.65 25.74
C ASP A 482 -3.03 -10.54 24.77
N ARG A 483 -2.12 -9.59 24.44
CA ARG A 483 -2.38 -8.56 23.43
C ARG A 483 -2.46 -9.14 22.01
N LEU A 484 -1.66 -10.14 21.68
CA LEU A 484 -1.76 -10.85 20.40
C LEU A 484 -3.12 -11.55 20.28
N GLU A 485 -3.57 -12.25 21.31
CA GLU A 485 -4.91 -12.87 21.29
C GLU A 485 -6.05 -11.86 21.26
N ASP A 486 -5.93 -10.72 21.95
CA ASP A 486 -6.92 -9.64 21.82
C ASP A 486 -7.01 -9.13 20.37
N MET A 487 -5.88 -9.04 19.66
CA MET A 487 -5.88 -8.69 18.25
C MET A 487 -6.58 -9.73 17.37
N ALA A 488 -6.41 -11.03 17.64
CA ALA A 488 -7.20 -12.08 17.00
C ALA A 488 -8.69 -11.93 17.36
N GLY A 489 -8.98 -11.69 18.64
CA GLY A 489 -10.30 -11.42 19.23
C GLY A 489 -11.13 -10.36 18.51
N ARG A 490 -10.46 -9.38 17.90
CA ARG A 490 -11.08 -8.29 17.13
C ARG A 490 -11.63 -8.70 15.78
N LEU A 491 -11.40 -9.94 15.34
CA LEU A 491 -12.09 -10.50 14.17
C LEU A 491 -13.57 -10.76 14.46
N CYS A 492 -13.99 -10.88 15.72
CA CYS A 492 -15.40 -10.87 16.08
C CYS A 492 -16.06 -9.52 15.73
N GLU A 493 -17.39 -9.52 15.64
CA GLU A 493 -18.17 -8.29 15.44
C GLU A 493 -17.80 -7.20 16.45
N SER A 494 -17.88 -5.93 16.02
CA SER A 494 -17.50 -4.79 16.86
C SER A 494 -18.31 -4.69 18.16
N HIS A 495 -19.48 -5.32 18.25
CA HIS A 495 -20.31 -5.34 19.46
C HIS A 495 -20.17 -6.62 20.29
N ALA A 496 -19.31 -7.55 19.87
CA ALA A 496 -19.08 -8.80 20.58
C ALA A 496 -18.56 -8.52 22.00
N SER A 497 -19.20 -9.17 22.99
CA SER A 497 -18.84 -9.06 24.40
C SER A 497 -17.44 -9.64 24.65
N SER A 498 -16.82 -9.31 25.79
CA SER A 498 -15.54 -9.94 26.17
C SER A 498 -15.65 -11.46 26.28
N THR A 499 -16.83 -11.96 26.69
CA THR A 499 -17.12 -13.39 26.77
C THR A 499 -17.16 -14.05 25.40
N ASP A 500 -17.75 -13.40 24.40
CA ASP A 500 -17.82 -13.94 23.04
C ASP A 500 -16.43 -14.06 22.41
N ARG A 501 -15.58 -13.04 22.61
CA ARG A 501 -14.19 -13.06 22.14
C ARG A 501 -13.39 -14.15 22.79
N ALA A 502 -13.53 -14.33 24.11
CA ALA A 502 -12.85 -15.40 24.83
C ALA A 502 -13.29 -16.79 24.33
N ALA A 503 -14.59 -16.98 24.08
CA ALA A 503 -15.12 -18.23 23.51
C ALA A 503 -14.56 -18.50 22.10
N MET A 504 -14.48 -17.47 21.26
CA MET A 504 -13.89 -17.57 19.93
C MET A 504 -12.40 -17.97 19.99
N ILE A 505 -11.62 -17.31 20.85
CA ILE A 505 -10.19 -17.61 21.04
C ILE A 505 -10.01 -19.07 21.47
N GLU A 506 -10.86 -19.57 22.38
CA GLU A 506 -10.76 -20.94 22.85
C GLU A 506 -11.15 -21.97 21.77
N GLN A 507 -12.15 -21.66 20.93
CA GLN A 507 -12.46 -22.50 19.76
C GLN A 507 -11.30 -22.57 18.78
N LEU A 508 -10.63 -21.44 18.49
CA LEU A 508 -9.45 -21.43 17.63
C LEU A 508 -8.28 -22.20 18.25
N ARG A 509 -8.05 -22.08 19.56
CA ARG A 509 -7.02 -22.84 20.27
C ARG A 509 -7.30 -24.34 20.18
N GLY A 510 -8.55 -24.75 20.42
CA GLY A 510 -8.97 -26.16 20.32
C GLY A 510 -8.77 -26.73 18.91
N ALA A 511 -9.18 -25.97 17.89
CA ALA A 511 -9.06 -26.39 16.49
C ALA A 511 -7.60 -26.52 16.01
N ASN A 512 -6.68 -25.75 16.58
CA ASN A 512 -5.25 -25.82 16.26
C ASN A 512 -4.45 -26.60 17.34
N SER A 513 -5.10 -27.39 18.20
CA SER A 513 -4.41 -28.04 19.33
C SER A 513 -3.26 -28.96 18.87
N GLU A 514 -3.41 -29.68 17.77
CA GLU A 514 -2.36 -30.54 17.20
C GLU A 514 -1.13 -29.74 16.75
N SER A 515 -1.31 -28.69 15.95
CA SER A 515 -0.20 -27.83 15.48
C SER A 515 0.45 -27.02 16.61
N LEU A 516 -0.34 -26.64 17.63
CA LEU A 516 0.16 -25.99 18.84
C LEU A 516 1.03 -26.93 19.69
N LEU A 517 0.74 -28.23 19.71
CA LEU A 517 1.55 -29.24 20.41
C LEU A 517 2.85 -29.53 19.66
N GLU A 518 2.82 -29.60 18.32
CA GLU A 518 4.03 -29.73 17.49
C GLU A 518 5.02 -28.59 17.72
N THR A 519 4.52 -27.39 18.06
CA THR A 519 5.34 -26.23 18.43
C THR A 519 6.23 -26.47 19.68
N THR A 520 5.91 -27.49 20.49
CA THR A 520 6.63 -27.83 21.73
C THR A 520 7.51 -29.08 21.67
N MET A 521 7.46 -29.85 20.58
CA MET A 521 8.19 -31.12 20.45
C MET A 521 9.27 -31.05 19.35
N LEU A 522 10.45 -31.65 19.59
CA LEU A 522 11.42 -31.93 18.54
C LEU A 522 10.85 -33.05 17.64
N PRO A 523 10.73 -32.85 16.31
CA PRO A 523 9.98 -33.80 15.50
C PRO A 523 10.83 -35.03 15.20
N GLY A 524 10.31 -36.18 15.57
CA GLY A 524 10.46 -37.38 14.77
C GLY A 524 9.06 -37.84 14.41
N GLN A 525 8.53 -37.48 13.24
CA GLN A 525 7.41 -38.20 12.63
C GLN A 525 7.15 -37.86 11.15
N ASP A 526 6.65 -38.90 10.47
CA ASP A 526 6.30 -39.17 9.08
C ASP A 526 6.12 -38.02 8.05
N ILE A 527 6.88 -38.15 6.96
CA ILE A 527 6.99 -37.24 5.79
C ILE A 527 5.71 -37.24 4.90
N LEU A 528 4.55 -37.71 5.39
CA LEU A 528 3.35 -37.94 4.58
C LEU A 528 2.03 -37.46 5.22
N SER A 529 2.06 -36.75 6.35
CA SER A 529 0.87 -36.17 6.97
C SER A 529 0.46 -34.84 6.31
N THR A 530 -0.83 -34.68 6.04
CA THR A 530 -1.42 -33.38 5.67
C THR A 530 -1.65 -32.57 6.93
N HIS A 531 -1.05 -31.39 7.02
CA HIS A 531 -1.24 -30.46 8.13
C HIS A 531 -2.36 -29.48 7.79
N LYS A 532 -3.19 -29.14 8.78
CA LYS A 532 -4.31 -28.21 8.62
C LYS A 532 -4.23 -27.12 9.68
N LEU A 533 -4.37 -25.88 9.23
CA LEU A 533 -4.43 -24.71 10.09
C LEU A 533 -5.79 -24.05 9.98
N PHE A 534 -6.25 -23.53 11.12
CA PHE A 534 -7.58 -22.97 11.27
C PHE A 534 -7.52 -21.53 11.76
N GLY A 535 -8.37 -20.70 11.16
CA GLY A 535 -8.60 -19.30 11.54
C GLY A 535 -10.08 -19.01 11.71
N TRP A 536 -10.44 -17.76 11.98
CA TRP A 536 -11.82 -17.36 12.24
C TRP A 536 -12.54 -16.88 10.97
N ASP A 537 -13.72 -17.42 10.69
CA ASP A 537 -14.65 -16.88 9.70
C ASP A 537 -15.62 -15.94 10.43
N PRO A 538 -15.43 -14.61 10.34
CA PRO A 538 -16.26 -13.69 11.10
C PRO A 538 -17.70 -13.63 10.57
N ARG A 539 -17.93 -13.96 9.29
CA ARG A 539 -19.27 -13.94 8.67
C ARG A 539 -20.11 -15.13 9.12
N LYS A 540 -19.48 -16.28 9.32
CA LYS A 540 -20.13 -17.52 9.79
C LYS A 540 -20.03 -17.70 11.30
N ASN A 541 -19.33 -16.81 12.00
CA ASN A 541 -19.06 -16.88 13.44
C ASN A 541 -18.56 -18.28 13.86
N SER A 542 -17.63 -18.83 13.08
CA SER A 542 -17.11 -20.19 13.27
C SER A 542 -15.68 -20.34 12.77
N VAL A 543 -15.01 -21.41 13.21
CA VAL A 543 -13.67 -21.75 12.77
C VAL A 543 -13.69 -22.25 11.32
N MET A 544 -12.72 -21.79 10.52
CA MET A 544 -12.52 -22.19 9.13
C MET A 544 -11.10 -22.68 8.89
N GLN A 545 -10.95 -23.69 8.02
CA GLN A 545 -9.63 -24.04 7.49
C GLN A 545 -9.10 -22.86 6.67
N VAL A 546 -7.92 -22.36 7.02
CA VAL A 546 -7.26 -21.25 6.32
C VAL A 546 -6.15 -21.73 5.40
N LEU A 547 -5.50 -22.83 5.76
CA LEU A 547 -4.37 -23.40 5.03
C LEU A 547 -4.28 -24.90 5.31
N SER A 548 -4.04 -25.69 4.27
CA SER A 548 -3.55 -27.06 4.39
C SER A 548 -2.37 -27.28 3.47
N TYR A 549 -1.39 -28.04 3.95
CA TYR A 549 -0.18 -28.35 3.20
C TYR A 549 0.34 -29.74 3.52
N THR A 550 1.12 -30.27 2.59
CA THR A 550 1.88 -31.51 2.74
C THR A 550 3.37 -31.19 2.84
N ILE A 551 4.06 -31.90 3.72
CA ILE A 551 5.52 -31.79 3.88
C ILE A 551 6.15 -32.83 2.95
N ARG A 552 6.84 -32.39 1.89
CA ARG A 552 7.55 -33.29 0.96
C ARG A 552 8.95 -33.66 1.43
N SER A 553 9.59 -32.73 2.14
CA SER A 553 10.88 -32.89 2.81
C SER A 553 10.92 -31.96 4.03
N ASP A 554 11.93 -32.09 4.91
CA ASP A 554 12.04 -31.38 6.19
C ASP A 554 11.84 -29.85 6.09
N GLU A 555 12.06 -29.26 4.91
CA GLU A 555 11.91 -27.82 4.65
C GLU A 555 10.91 -27.47 3.53
N ASP A 556 10.44 -28.45 2.75
CA ASP A 556 9.60 -28.21 1.56
C ASP A 556 8.13 -28.51 1.84
N LYS A 557 7.33 -27.45 1.92
CA LYS A 557 5.88 -27.51 2.17
C LYS A 557 5.14 -27.11 0.92
N VAL A 558 4.23 -27.97 0.48
CA VAL A 558 3.38 -27.71 -0.69
C VAL A 558 1.96 -27.44 -0.24
N ILE A 559 1.43 -26.30 -0.65
CA ILE A 559 0.06 -25.87 -0.36
C ILE A 559 -0.91 -26.77 -1.12
N ASP A 560 -1.77 -27.51 -0.40
CA ASP A 560 -2.84 -28.30 -0.99
C ASP A 560 -4.11 -27.44 -1.19
N ASP A 561 -4.43 -26.62 -0.20
CA ASP A 561 -5.57 -25.69 -0.22
C ASP A 561 -5.28 -24.48 0.67
N ALA A 562 -5.71 -23.30 0.22
CA ALA A 562 -5.51 -22.05 0.94
C ALA A 562 -6.71 -21.12 0.75
N ARG A 563 -7.19 -20.56 1.87
CA ARG A 563 -8.31 -19.62 1.88
C ARG A 563 -7.89 -18.22 2.29
N ILE A 564 -7.11 -18.05 3.36
CA ILE A 564 -6.68 -16.72 3.82
C ILE A 564 -5.23 -16.78 4.25
N LEU A 565 -4.37 -16.03 3.55
CA LEU A 565 -2.94 -15.94 3.81
C LEU A 565 -2.54 -14.48 4.00
N ASP A 566 -1.65 -14.25 4.96
CA ASP A 566 -1.00 -12.96 5.17
C ASP A 566 0.47 -13.07 4.76
N THR A 567 1.09 -11.97 4.33
CA THR A 567 2.53 -11.98 4.01
C THR A 567 3.36 -12.07 5.28
N LEU A 568 4.34 -12.98 5.31
CA LEU A 568 5.19 -13.16 6.49
C LEU A 568 5.95 -11.89 6.83
N GLN A 569 6.54 -11.24 5.81
CA GLN A 569 7.35 -10.05 5.98
C GLN A 569 6.55 -8.89 6.60
N SER A 570 5.33 -8.63 6.10
CA SER A 570 4.41 -7.61 6.63
C SER A 570 4.11 -7.82 8.12
N LYS A 571 3.86 -9.07 8.53
CA LYS A 571 3.58 -9.43 9.92
C LYS A 571 4.81 -9.28 10.81
N LYS A 572 5.98 -9.71 10.36
CA LYS A 572 7.26 -9.52 11.08
C LYS A 572 7.55 -8.05 11.32
N ASP A 573 7.44 -7.24 10.26
CA ASP A 573 7.69 -5.80 10.35
C ASP A 573 6.70 -5.14 11.30
N ALA A 574 5.41 -5.49 11.24
CA ALA A 574 4.42 -4.95 12.16
C ALA A 574 4.73 -5.29 13.63
N LEU A 575 5.21 -6.50 13.94
CA LEU A 575 5.62 -6.88 15.30
C LEU A 575 6.82 -6.06 15.79
N VAL A 576 7.87 -5.96 14.97
CA VAL A 576 9.08 -5.17 15.27
C VAL A 576 8.69 -3.72 15.53
N LEU A 577 7.93 -3.14 14.60
CA LEU A 577 7.53 -1.75 14.64
C LEU A 577 6.62 -1.43 15.83
N ALA A 578 5.74 -2.35 16.24
CA ALA A 578 4.89 -2.15 17.41
C ALA A 578 5.72 -2.02 18.69
N ILE A 579 6.68 -2.94 18.90
CA ILE A 579 7.52 -2.96 20.10
C ILE A 579 8.49 -1.78 20.13
N GLU A 580 9.06 -1.43 18.98
CA GLU A 580 9.91 -0.24 18.86
C GLU A 580 9.15 1.05 19.13
N SER A 581 7.89 1.17 18.70
CA SER A 581 7.07 2.36 18.92
C SER A 581 6.85 2.61 20.41
N VAL A 582 6.49 1.55 21.15
CA VAL A 582 6.32 1.59 22.61
C VAL A 582 7.66 1.86 23.32
N SER A 583 8.73 1.19 22.88
CA SER A 583 10.07 1.34 23.47
C SER A 583 10.66 2.74 23.26
N SER A 584 10.40 3.36 22.10
CA SER A 584 10.88 4.70 21.78
C SER A 584 10.25 5.77 22.68
N LEU A 585 8.94 5.63 22.95
CA LEU A 585 8.25 6.52 23.89
C LEU A 585 8.72 6.34 25.33
N ALA A 586 8.96 5.09 25.75
CA ALA A 586 9.43 4.79 27.11
C ALA A 586 10.82 5.41 27.44
N ARG A 587 11.58 5.83 26.43
CA ARG A 587 12.87 6.53 26.60
C ARG A 587 12.73 8.03 26.86
N ILE A 588 11.55 8.62 26.67
CA ILE A 588 11.32 10.06 26.85
C ILE A 588 11.21 10.37 28.36
N ALA A 589 12.23 11.02 28.91
CA ALA A 589 12.29 11.34 30.35
C ALA A 589 11.44 12.55 30.76
N SER A 590 11.33 13.57 29.90
CA SER A 590 10.58 14.80 30.16
C SER A 590 10.16 15.49 28.85
N VAL A 591 9.03 16.21 28.87
CA VAL A 591 8.53 16.99 27.74
C VAL A 591 8.55 18.47 28.10
N VAL A 592 9.12 19.30 27.24
CA VAL A 592 9.12 20.74 27.43
C VAL A 592 8.43 21.40 26.25
N ARG A 593 7.40 22.21 26.53
CA ARG A 593 6.72 23.00 25.51
C ARG A 593 7.44 24.33 25.34
N VAL A 594 7.83 24.63 24.10
CA VAL A 594 8.29 25.96 23.70
C VAL A 594 7.05 26.72 23.20
N PRO A 595 6.80 27.94 23.71
CA PRO A 595 5.63 28.74 23.34
C PRO A 595 5.65 29.15 21.86
#